data_AF-A0A7S4E073-F1
#
_entry.id   AF-A0A7S4E073-F1
#
_cell.length_a   1.000
_cell.length_b   1.000
_cell.length_c   1.000
_cell.angle_alpha   90.00
_cell.angle_beta   90.00
_cell.angle_gamma   90.00
#
_symmetry.space_group_name_H-M   'P 1'
#
loop_
_entity.id
_entity.type
_entity.pdbx_description
1 polymer ?
#
loop_
_entity_poly.entity_id
_entity_poly.type
_entity_poly.pdbx_seq_one_letter_code
_entity_poly.pdbx_strand_id
1 'polypeptide(L)'
;MSDAKAESKRKSTREKTEEDIQYEERLESGTEIKSLAIKRVQTARSRSQVVLYQVDVKTGHAEWATFKRFNAFYEFHQQLVKDLKKCGLPKFPPRHSKILTDHFDRFFIEKRRADLEQYMQSLLRIPGMANQEHMLKFLGVK
;
A
#
# COMPACT_ATOMS: atom_id res chain seq x y z
N MET A 1 38.32 -6.81 48.52
CA MET A 1 37.75 -8.14 48.25
C MET A 1 36.26 -7.99 48.46
N SER A 2 35.35 -8.11 47.50
CA SER A 2 35.35 -8.78 46.20
C SER A 2 34.12 -8.28 45.41
N ASP A 3 34.33 -7.73 44.22
CA ASP A 3 33.27 -7.45 43.25
C ASP A 3 32.87 -8.76 42.54
N ALA A 4 31.58 -9.09 42.59
CA ALA A 4 31.01 -10.13 41.76
C ALA A 4 29.59 -9.71 41.35
N LYS A 5 29.40 -9.54 40.03
CA LYS A 5 28.31 -10.09 39.20
C LYS A 5 27.94 -9.17 38.03
N ALA A 6 28.74 -9.25 36.97
CA ALA A 6 28.33 -8.84 35.63
C ALA A 6 27.98 -10.11 34.84
N GLU A 7 26.69 -10.47 34.82
CA GLU A 7 26.19 -11.68 34.17
C GLU A 7 25.66 -11.36 32.77
N SER A 8 26.50 -11.71 31.79
CA SER A 8 26.20 -12.26 30.46
C SER A 8 24.81 -11.98 29.85
N LYS A 9 24.77 -11.09 28.85
CA LYS A 9 23.87 -11.21 27.69
C LYS A 9 24.69 -11.18 26.41
N ARG A 10 25.41 -12.26 26.12
CA ARG A 10 25.92 -12.52 24.76
C ARG A 10 24.73 -12.92 23.90
N LYS A 11 24.16 -11.98 23.13
CA LYS A 11 23.28 -12.31 22.01
C LYS A 11 24.11 -13.08 20.99
N SER A 12 23.86 -14.38 20.90
CA SER A 12 24.39 -15.26 19.85
C SER A 12 23.97 -14.70 18.49
N THR A 13 24.93 -14.18 17.73
CA THR A 13 24.73 -13.73 16.35
C THR A 13 25.09 -14.93 15.49
N ARG A 14 24.10 -15.74 15.12
CA ARG A 14 24.32 -16.85 14.16
C ARG A 14 24.55 -16.22 12.79
N GLU A 15 25.71 -16.46 12.19
CA GLU A 15 25.96 -16.12 10.79
C GLU A 15 24.97 -16.90 9.91
N LYS A 16 24.27 -16.17 9.05
CA LYS A 16 23.32 -16.75 8.09
C LYS A 16 24.11 -17.50 7.02
N THR A 17 23.61 -18.65 6.59
CA THR A 17 24.23 -19.41 5.51
C THR A 17 23.98 -18.77 4.14
N GLU A 18 24.79 -19.08 3.13
CA GLU A 18 24.57 -18.61 1.76
C GLU A 18 23.18 -19.03 1.23
N GLU A 19 22.71 -20.22 1.61
CA GLU A 19 21.35 -20.67 1.28
C GLU A 19 20.26 -19.85 1.96
N ASP A 20 20.46 -19.47 3.23
CA ASP A 20 19.52 -18.59 3.96
C ASP A 20 19.44 -17.21 3.30
N ILE A 21 20.61 -16.66 2.87
CA ILE A 21 20.70 -15.37 2.19
C ILE A 21 20.01 -15.42 0.83
N GLN A 22 20.29 -16.45 0.02
CA GLN A 22 19.65 -16.65 -1.29
C GLN A 22 18.14 -16.80 -1.17
N TYR A 23 17.66 -17.48 -0.12
CA TYR A 23 16.24 -17.70 0.12
C TYR A 23 15.53 -16.40 0.56
N GLU A 24 16.13 -15.62 1.46
CA GLU A 24 15.63 -14.30 1.85
C GLU A 24 15.64 -13.33 0.66
N GLU A 25 16.72 -13.26 -0.12
CA GLU A 25 16.81 -12.41 -1.31
C GLU A 25 15.74 -12.78 -2.35
N ARG A 26 15.45 -14.09 -2.50
CA ARG A 26 14.36 -14.57 -3.36
C ARG A 26 12.98 -14.18 -2.83
N LEU A 27 12.74 -14.28 -1.52
CA LEU A 27 11.49 -13.84 -0.88
C LEU A 27 11.29 -12.31 -1.02
N GLU A 28 12.36 -11.54 -0.88
CA GLU A 28 12.36 -10.08 -1.07
C GLU A 28 12.11 -9.71 -2.53
N SER A 29 12.77 -10.37 -3.48
CA SER A 29 12.55 -10.16 -4.93
C SER A 29 11.14 -10.53 -5.39
N GLY A 30 10.50 -11.49 -4.70
CA GLY A 30 9.17 -11.99 -5.00
C GLY A 30 8.02 -11.06 -4.62
N THR A 31 8.29 -10.16 -3.69
CA THR A 31 7.32 -9.22 -3.10
C THR A 31 7.31 -7.89 -3.83
N GLU A 32 8.27 -7.66 -4.74
CA GLU A 32 8.34 -6.46 -5.57
C GLU A 32 7.06 -6.30 -6.41
N ILE A 33 6.38 -5.17 -6.21
CA ILE A 33 5.18 -4.80 -6.96
C ILE A 33 5.61 -4.41 -8.38
N LYS A 34 5.33 -5.28 -9.36
CA LYS A 34 5.69 -5.07 -10.77
C LYS A 34 4.69 -4.21 -11.52
N SER A 35 3.40 -4.31 -11.18
CA SER A 35 2.38 -3.46 -11.77
C SER A 35 1.16 -3.31 -10.86
N LEU A 36 0.55 -2.13 -10.91
CA LEU A 36 -0.72 -1.82 -10.26
C LEU A 36 -1.66 -1.16 -11.27
N ALA A 37 -2.89 -1.69 -11.35
CA ALA A 37 -3.97 -1.11 -12.14
C ALA A 37 -5.23 -0.98 -11.29
N ILE A 38 -6.00 0.08 -11.50
CA ILE A 38 -7.30 0.24 -10.85
C ILE A 38 -8.38 -0.02 -11.90
N LYS A 39 -8.96 -1.22 -11.85
CA LYS A 39 -10.00 -1.68 -12.78
C LYS A 39 -11.40 -1.26 -12.34
N ARG A 40 -12.37 -1.75 -13.13
CA ARG A 40 -13.80 -1.49 -13.11
C ARG A 40 -14.37 -1.29 -11.71
N VAL A 41 -15.16 -0.24 -11.59
CA VAL A 41 -15.89 0.13 -10.39
C VAL A 41 -17.05 -0.84 -10.15
N GLN A 42 -17.17 -1.32 -8.91
CA GLN A 42 -18.32 -2.08 -8.46
C GLN A 42 -19.16 -1.22 -7.51
N THR A 43 -20.41 -0.98 -7.87
CA THR A 43 -21.39 -0.42 -6.94
C THR A 43 -21.98 -1.55 -6.12
N ALA A 44 -21.67 -1.63 -4.82
CA ALA A 44 -22.30 -2.63 -3.96
C ALA A 44 -23.76 -2.22 -3.72
N ARG A 45 -24.72 -3.08 -4.08
CA ARG A 45 -26.13 -2.95 -3.68
C ARG A 45 -26.31 -3.47 -2.26
N SER A 46 -25.83 -2.72 -1.27
CA SER A 46 -26.19 -2.91 0.14
C SER A 46 -27.29 -1.92 0.55
N ARG A 47 -27.75 -1.93 1.83
CA ARG A 47 -28.64 -0.89 2.39
C ARG A 47 -28.10 0.54 2.20
N SER A 48 -26.81 0.69 1.91
CA SER A 48 -26.22 1.93 1.39
C SER A 48 -25.44 1.63 0.11
N GLN A 49 -25.78 2.29 -0.99
CA GLN A 49 -25.02 2.21 -2.22
C GLN A 49 -23.61 2.77 -1.98
N VAL A 50 -22.57 2.02 -2.36
CA VAL A 50 -21.17 2.45 -2.24
C VAL A 50 -20.41 2.11 -3.50
N VAL A 51 -19.49 3.01 -3.87
CA VAL A 51 -18.56 2.84 -5.00
C VAL A 51 -17.27 2.20 -4.49
N LEU A 52 -16.95 1.01 -5.00
CA LEU A 52 -15.69 0.30 -4.76
C LEU A 52 -14.83 0.30 -6.03
N TYR A 53 -13.54 0.58 -5.86
CA TYR A 53 -12.52 0.50 -6.88
C TYR A 53 -11.76 -0.82 -6.70
N GLN A 54 -11.66 -1.61 -7.77
CA GLN A 54 -10.84 -2.82 -7.78
C GLN A 54 -9.39 -2.44 -8.07
N VAL A 55 -8.49 -2.73 -7.15
CA VAL A 55 -7.04 -2.52 -7.29
C VAL A 55 -6.42 -3.88 -7.57
N ASP A 56 -5.95 -4.07 -8.80
CA ASP A 56 -5.22 -5.26 -9.21
C ASP A 56 -3.74 -5.04 -8.94
N VAL A 57 -3.14 -5.98 -8.22
CA VAL A 57 -1.75 -5.97 -7.80
C VAL A 57 -1.07 -7.18 -8.38
N LYS A 58 0.07 -6.97 -9.05
CA LYS A 58 0.91 -8.05 -9.56
C LYS A 58 2.33 -7.88 -9.06
N THR A 59 2.86 -8.96 -8.50
CA THR A 59 4.26 -9.09 -8.11
C THR A 59 4.98 -10.06 -9.04
N GLY A 60 6.23 -10.41 -8.74
CA GLY A 60 6.95 -11.48 -9.44
C GLY A 60 6.33 -12.87 -9.30
N HIS A 61 5.54 -13.11 -8.25
CA HIS A 61 5.08 -14.46 -7.89
C HIS A 61 3.56 -14.58 -7.68
N ALA A 62 2.86 -13.46 -7.51
CA ALA A 62 1.43 -13.47 -7.22
C ALA A 62 0.71 -12.35 -7.95
N GLU A 63 -0.58 -12.59 -8.20
CA GLU A 63 -1.52 -11.59 -8.69
C GLU A 63 -2.81 -11.72 -7.88
N TRP A 64 -3.31 -10.60 -7.38
CA TRP A 64 -4.58 -10.56 -6.66
C TRP A 64 -5.26 -9.21 -6.84
N ALA A 65 -6.51 -9.13 -6.40
CA ALA A 65 -7.28 -7.91 -6.39
C ALA A 65 -7.72 -7.55 -4.96
N THR A 66 -7.74 -6.26 -4.65
CA THR A 66 -8.36 -5.73 -3.43
C THR A 66 -9.39 -4.66 -3.79
N PHE A 67 -10.48 -4.60 -3.03
CA PHE A 67 -11.57 -3.64 -3.27
C PHE A 67 -11.52 -2.53 -2.24
N LYS A 68 -11.40 -1.28 -2.69
CA LYS A 68 -11.26 -0.11 -1.81
C LYS A 68 -12.27 0.96 -2.17
N ARG A 69 -12.87 1.59 -1.16
CA ARG A 69 -13.62 2.84 -1.36
C ARG A 69 -12.64 4.00 -1.46
N PHE A 70 -13.05 5.11 -2.08
CA PHE A 70 -12.23 6.33 -2.13
C PHE A 70 -11.69 6.77 -0.75
N ASN A 71 -12.50 6.64 0.32
CA ASN A 71 -12.06 7.03 1.66
C ASN A 71 -10.88 6.19 2.19
N ALA A 72 -10.77 4.92 1.78
CA ALA A 72 -9.64 4.08 2.17
C ALA A 72 -8.32 4.60 1.57
N PHE A 73 -8.34 5.09 0.33
CA PHE A 73 -7.17 5.74 -0.29
C PHE A 73 -6.81 7.04 0.44
N TYR A 74 -7.82 7.81 0.87
CA TYR A 74 -7.59 9.04 1.61
C TYR A 74 -6.96 8.78 2.98
N GLU A 75 -7.49 7.81 3.73
CA GLU A 75 -6.94 7.38 5.03
C GLU A 75 -5.50 6.89 4.88
N PHE A 76 -5.23 6.06 3.87
CA PHE A 76 -3.88 5.63 3.50
C PHE A 76 -2.94 6.81 3.21
N HIS A 77 -3.38 7.78 2.41
CA HIS A 77 -2.59 8.98 2.14
C HIS A 77 -2.27 9.76 3.42
N GLN A 78 -3.24 9.91 4.34
CA GLN A 78 -3.00 10.59 5.62
C GLN A 78 -1.97 9.85 6.49
N GLN A 79 -1.97 8.51 6.47
CA GLN A 79 -0.95 7.70 7.15
C GLN A 79 0.44 7.97 6.57
N LEU A 80 0.57 7.96 5.23
CA LEU A 80 1.84 8.30 4.57
C LEU A 80 2.32 9.71 4.90
N VAL A 81 1.43 10.71 4.89
CA VAL A 81 1.78 12.10 5.21
C VAL A 81 2.32 12.23 6.64
N LYS A 82 1.70 11.53 7.58
CA LYS A 82 2.09 11.53 9.00
C LYS A 82 3.49 10.95 9.19
N ASP A 83 3.78 9.83 8.54
CA ASP A 83 4.99 9.06 8.83
C ASP A 83 6.19 9.53 7.99
N LEU A 84 5.94 9.99 6.76
CA LEU A 84 6.99 10.42 5.82
C LEU A 84 7.25 11.93 5.82
N LYS A 85 6.70 12.67 6.79
CA LYS A 85 6.91 14.12 7.01
C LYS A 85 6.90 14.96 5.71
N LYS A 86 5.87 14.80 4.88
CA LYS A 86 5.62 15.53 3.60
C LYS A 86 6.74 15.47 2.54
N CYS A 87 7.69 14.53 2.60
CA CYS A 87 8.68 14.40 1.54
C CYS A 87 8.03 13.91 0.23
N GLY A 88 7.93 14.80 -0.78
CA GLY A 88 7.72 14.44 -2.19
C GLY A 88 6.47 13.64 -2.57
N LEU A 89 5.48 13.50 -1.68
CA LEU A 89 4.27 12.72 -1.99
C LEU A 89 3.49 13.37 -3.14
N PRO A 90 3.00 12.58 -4.12
CA PRO A 90 2.13 13.10 -5.16
C PRO A 90 0.85 13.67 -4.56
N LYS A 91 0.28 14.67 -5.24
CA LYS A 91 -0.98 15.29 -4.82
C LYS A 91 -2.11 14.26 -4.82
N PHE A 92 -2.78 14.10 -3.68
CA PHE A 92 -3.93 13.22 -3.56
C PHE A 92 -5.15 13.78 -4.31
N PRO A 93 -5.98 12.94 -4.98
CA PRO A 93 -7.20 13.39 -5.63
C PRO A 93 -8.19 14.07 -4.66
N PRO A 94 -8.83 15.18 -5.03
CA PRO A 94 -9.62 15.96 -4.09
C PRO A 94 -10.88 15.23 -3.60
N ARG A 95 -11.21 15.44 -2.32
CA ARG A 95 -12.52 15.05 -1.77
C ARG A 95 -13.59 16.01 -2.29
N HIS A 96 -14.77 15.49 -2.59
CA HIS A 96 -15.90 16.28 -3.11
C HIS A 96 -17.06 16.22 -2.13
N SER A 97 -17.83 17.31 -2.06
CA SER A 97 -19.01 17.38 -1.20
C SER A 97 -20.12 16.50 -1.76
N LYS A 98 -20.80 15.74 -0.90
CA LYS A 98 -21.99 14.96 -1.28
C LYS A 98 -23.20 15.83 -1.64
N ILE A 99 -23.19 17.10 -1.24
CA ILE A 99 -24.26 18.06 -1.50
C ILE A 99 -24.13 18.64 -2.92
N LEU A 100 -22.89 18.82 -3.40
CA LEU A 100 -22.58 19.51 -4.66
C LEU A 100 -22.19 18.56 -5.79
N THR A 101 -22.03 17.26 -5.49
CA THR A 101 -21.49 16.29 -6.46
C THR A 101 -22.21 14.96 -6.32
N ASP A 102 -22.78 14.51 -7.43
CA ASP A 102 -23.28 13.14 -7.54
C ASP A 102 -22.10 12.17 -7.60
N HIS A 103 -21.95 11.37 -6.54
CA HIS A 103 -20.87 10.39 -6.42
C HIS A 103 -21.17 9.06 -7.14
N PHE A 104 -22.37 8.92 -7.70
CA PHE A 104 -22.80 7.78 -8.52
C PHE A 104 -22.82 8.10 -10.01
N ASP A 105 -22.57 9.36 -10.39
CA ASP A 105 -22.38 9.74 -11.78
C ASP A 105 -21.20 8.96 -12.40
N ARG A 106 -21.42 8.43 -13.60
CA ARG A 106 -20.47 7.55 -14.28
C ARG A 106 -19.19 8.28 -14.68
N PHE A 107 -19.29 9.54 -15.11
CA PHE A 107 -18.11 10.33 -15.49
C PHE A 107 -17.27 10.66 -14.27
N PHE A 108 -17.92 11.04 -13.17
CA PHE A 108 -17.25 11.30 -11.91
C PHE A 108 -16.51 10.08 -11.38
N ILE A 109 -17.17 8.92 -11.40
CA ILE A 109 -16.58 7.64 -10.99
C ILE A 109 -15.35 7.31 -11.84
N GLU A 110 -15.44 7.41 -13.17
CA GLU A 110 -14.35 7.05 -14.07
C GLU A 110 -13.17 8.02 -13.95
N LYS A 111 -13.45 9.33 -13.87
CA LYS A 111 -12.40 10.32 -13.62
C LYS A 111 -11.67 10.03 -12.31
N ARG A 112 -12.43 9.75 -11.25
CA ARG A 112 -11.85 9.42 -9.94
C ARG A 112 -11.04 8.13 -9.99
N ARG A 113 -11.46 7.11 -10.75
CA ARG A 113 -10.69 5.87 -10.97
C ARG A 113 -9.33 6.20 -11.60
N ALA A 114 -9.32 6.98 -12.68
CA ALA A 114 -8.08 7.38 -13.36
C ALA A 114 -7.16 8.22 -12.46
N ASP A 115 -7.72 9.19 -11.74
CA ASP A 115 -6.95 10.03 -10.79
C ASP A 115 -6.31 9.16 -9.69
N LEU A 116 -7.03 8.17 -9.15
CA LEU A 116 -6.50 7.24 -8.14
C LEU A 116 -5.42 6.31 -8.71
N GLU A 117 -5.59 5.83 -9.94
CA GLU A 117 -4.61 4.98 -10.61
C GLU A 117 -3.29 5.73 -10.83
N GLN A 118 -3.38 6.94 -11.37
CA GLN A 118 -2.23 7.81 -11.56
C GLN A 118 -1.54 8.13 -10.21
N TYR A 119 -2.32 8.39 -9.16
CA TYR A 119 -1.80 8.62 -7.82
C TYR A 119 -1.00 7.42 -7.29
N MET A 120 -1.56 6.21 -7.37
CA MET A 120 -0.92 4.98 -6.90
C MET A 120 0.35 4.65 -7.72
N GLN A 121 0.30 4.80 -9.04
CA GLN A 121 1.48 4.62 -9.89
C GLN A 121 2.57 5.64 -9.59
N SER A 122 2.19 6.88 -9.27
CA SER A 122 3.16 7.92 -8.89
C SER A 122 3.82 7.63 -7.54
N LEU A 123 3.08 7.06 -6.58
CA LEU A 123 3.65 6.60 -5.33
C LEU A 123 4.68 5.49 -5.56
N LEU A 124 4.37 4.49 -6.39
CA LEU A 124 5.27 3.37 -6.65
C LEU A 124 6.58 3.78 -7.35
N ARG A 125 6.63 4.95 -7.98
CA ARG A 125 7.86 5.53 -8.55
C ARG A 125 8.78 6.13 -7.49
N ILE A 126 8.31 6.37 -6.27
CA ILE A 126 9.15 6.86 -5.17
C ILE A 126 10.00 5.69 -4.66
N PRO A 127 11.34 5.81 -4.66
CA PRO A 127 12.22 4.75 -4.17
C PRO A 127 11.86 4.31 -2.74
N GLY A 128 11.76 3.01 -2.53
CA GLY A 128 11.41 2.41 -1.23
C GLY A 128 9.93 2.52 -0.83
N MET A 129 9.07 3.17 -1.62
CA MET A 129 7.64 3.31 -1.30
C MET A 129 6.89 1.97 -1.37
N ALA A 130 7.24 1.12 -2.34
CA ALA A 130 6.63 -0.20 -2.51
C ALA A 130 6.78 -1.08 -1.26
N ASN A 131 7.88 -0.92 -0.52
CA ASN A 131 8.22 -1.71 0.67
C ASN A 131 7.75 -1.06 1.98
N GLN A 132 7.08 0.11 1.94
CA GLN A 132 6.54 0.72 3.14
C GLN A 132 5.39 -0.12 3.70
N GLU A 133 5.36 -0.30 5.02
CA GLU A 133 4.34 -1.12 5.71
C GLU A 133 2.92 -0.70 5.32
N HIS A 134 2.64 0.61 5.29
CA HIS A 134 1.33 1.13 4.90
C HIS A 134 0.96 0.78 3.46
N MET A 135 1.93 0.74 2.53
CA MET A 135 1.70 0.37 1.13
C MET A 135 1.34 -1.11 1.02
N LEU A 136 2.16 -1.98 1.62
CA LEU A 136 1.95 -3.43 1.62
C LEU A 136 0.58 -3.79 2.22
N LYS A 137 0.26 -3.21 3.38
CA LYS A 137 -1.03 -3.40 4.06
C LYS A 137 -2.21 -2.87 3.23
N PHE A 138 -2.06 -1.70 2.60
CA PHE A 138 -3.10 -1.13 1.76
C PHE A 138 -3.40 -2.03 0.56
N LEU A 139 -2.37 -2.54 -0.10
CA LEU A 139 -2.46 -3.43 -1.25
C LEU A 139 -2.89 -4.85 -0.88
N GLY A 140 -2.83 -5.22 0.41
CA GLY A 140 -3.21 -6.55 0.87
C GLY A 140 -2.16 -7.61 0.57
N VAL A 141 -0.89 -7.20 0.49
CA VAL A 141 0.25 -8.12 0.54
C VAL A 141 0.18 -8.84 1.89
N LYS A 142 0.23 -10.18 1.87
CA LYS A 142 0.14 -11.03 3.05
C LYS A 142 1.50 -11.52 3.48
#